data_AF-A0A0R1H1R8-F1
#
_entry.id   AF-A0A0R1H1R8-F1
#
_cell.length_a   1.000
_cell.length_b   1.000
_cell.length_c   1.000
_cell.angle_alpha   90.00
_cell.angle_beta   90.00
_cell.angle_gamma   90.00
#
_symmetry.space_group_name_H-M   'P 1'
#
loop_
_entity.id
_entity.type
_entity.pdbx_description
1 polymer ?
#
loop_
_entity_poly.entity_id
_entity_poly.type
_entity_poly.pdbx_seq_one_letter_code
_entity_poly.pdbx_strand_id
1 'polypeptide(L)'
;MLQFLLYIIKLGEANVMAEKKTLFIIGNGFDLALGMQSTFKEFGIYRRKQLENVKLSDWTIIDLALETHTYGGWGKQEQNDNWDWWNFEKFLKDSVLDVIYNQDFLGLISGRGIESKKEDEEKIISAMDEVGIVLSRDEFLLRNTDGLDAELVVNLNKLLAITPDNLDHVSNGYFWQLLLLYRVNKFYTEKSSRLDLFNPYFLHTGDVKTSQTIKMDNISDPEKDLQIPGIFPSFYSLQPVLIRDINIWESEFSKFIAERQGKLLNSGLNYQDASNALMYSVLNETQQNQQVQILNFNYSRPALKESKSLYCGNQLNIHGSIENESLVPEENSGIIIGFDYQVILDYPEFTDFMAPFTKTFRLSELNTVLSKCVPDKKRVRLDYNVDKIVILGHSLSKADDSYFRTIFDTADIYNSDVIIEYWYTDYPGRDQSLSIETESLNRINGLLTRYIKTSRQENKNNLLHKLLLENRLILKEYSIADILAKYGKRKSQ
;
A
#
# COMPACT_ATOMS: atom_id res chain seq x y z
N MET A 1 -26.63 24.08 -56.66
CA MET A 1 -27.35 24.61 -55.48
C MET A 1 -27.88 23.50 -54.58
N LEU A 2 -28.67 22.54 -55.08
CA LEU A 2 -29.17 21.40 -54.29
C LEU A 2 -28.06 20.51 -53.70
N GLN A 3 -26.99 20.24 -54.45
CA GLN A 3 -25.81 19.49 -53.96
C GLN A 3 -25.02 20.26 -52.88
N PHE A 4 -25.03 21.60 -52.93
CA PHE A 4 -24.35 22.44 -51.93
C PHE A 4 -25.18 22.47 -50.62
N LEU A 5 -26.51 22.49 -50.73
CA LEU A 5 -27.42 22.30 -49.60
C LEU A 5 -27.30 20.89 -49.00
N LEU A 6 -27.20 19.83 -49.81
CA LEU A 6 -26.95 18.46 -49.35
C LEU A 6 -25.57 18.30 -48.70
N TYR A 7 -24.56 19.04 -49.16
CA TYR A 7 -23.23 19.07 -48.55
C TYR A 7 -23.23 19.83 -47.22
N ILE A 8 -23.96 20.96 -47.12
CA ILE A 8 -24.16 21.69 -45.86
C ILE A 8 -25.03 20.89 -44.88
N ILE A 9 -26.04 20.17 -45.35
CA ILE A 9 -26.84 19.25 -44.52
C ILE A 9 -25.97 18.06 -44.09
N LYS A 10 -25.12 17.50 -44.96
CA LYS A 10 -24.13 16.48 -44.57
C LYS A 10 -23.09 17.02 -43.59
N LEU A 11 -22.68 18.29 -43.67
CA LEU A 11 -21.79 18.94 -42.70
C LEU A 11 -22.54 19.29 -41.40
N GLY A 12 -23.84 19.57 -41.48
CA GLY A 12 -24.72 19.83 -40.34
C GLY A 12 -25.18 18.56 -39.61
N GLU A 13 -25.25 17.43 -40.32
CA GLU A 13 -25.45 16.07 -39.78
C GLU A 13 -24.10 15.43 -39.37
N ALA A 14 -22.99 15.87 -39.97
CA ALA A 14 -21.63 15.57 -39.52
C ALA A 14 -21.14 16.49 -38.38
N ASN A 15 -21.99 17.42 -37.90
CA ASN A 15 -22.03 17.71 -36.47
C ASN A 15 -22.68 16.50 -35.76
N VAL A 16 -22.05 15.33 -35.90
CA VAL A 16 -22.04 14.36 -34.81
C VAL A 16 -21.52 15.19 -33.64
N MET A 17 -22.39 15.48 -32.67
CA MET A 17 -21.98 16.26 -31.50
C MET A 17 -20.67 15.67 -31.00
N ALA A 18 -19.58 16.44 -31.12
CA ALA A 18 -18.25 15.96 -30.83
C ALA A 18 -18.29 15.30 -29.44
N GLU A 19 -17.98 14.02 -29.41
CA GLU A 19 -18.08 13.24 -28.19
C GLU A 19 -17.03 13.77 -27.22
N LYS A 20 -17.48 14.26 -26.07
CA LYS A 20 -16.59 14.85 -25.08
C LYS A 20 -15.89 13.75 -24.31
N LYS A 21 -14.57 13.66 -24.45
CA LYS A 21 -13.74 12.66 -23.80
C LYS A 21 -13.24 13.16 -22.44
N THR A 22 -13.59 12.44 -21.39
CA THR A 22 -13.23 12.77 -20.01
C THR A 22 -12.47 11.61 -19.35
N LEU A 23 -11.33 11.91 -18.75
CA LEU A 23 -10.62 11.01 -17.85
C LEU A 23 -10.91 11.40 -16.40
N PHE A 24 -11.58 10.54 -15.65
CA PHE A 24 -11.62 10.65 -14.19
C PHE A 24 -10.36 10.07 -13.58
N ILE A 25 -9.79 10.80 -12.63
CA ILE A 25 -8.74 10.32 -11.73
C ILE A 25 -9.33 10.36 -10.32
N ILE A 26 -9.50 9.19 -9.71
CA ILE A 26 -10.20 9.04 -8.43
C ILE A 26 -9.20 8.60 -7.38
N GLY A 27 -9.17 9.30 -6.25
CA GLY A 27 -8.36 8.94 -5.09
C GLY A 27 -9.17 8.76 -3.81
N ASN A 28 -8.48 8.51 -2.69
CA ASN A 28 -9.10 7.96 -1.48
C ASN A 28 -10.16 8.86 -0.85
N GLY A 29 -10.04 10.18 -1.03
CA GLY A 29 -11.04 11.16 -0.60
C GLY A 29 -12.40 10.98 -1.28
N PHE A 30 -12.46 10.35 -2.47
CA PHE A 30 -13.72 10.00 -3.11
C PHE A 30 -14.46 8.94 -2.30
N ASP A 31 -13.75 7.89 -1.87
CA ASP A 31 -14.31 6.84 -1.01
C ASP A 31 -14.73 7.41 0.34
N LEU A 32 -13.86 8.20 0.97
CA LEU A 32 -14.14 8.83 2.27
C LEU A 32 -15.36 9.73 2.21
N ALA A 33 -15.52 10.50 1.14
CA ALA A 33 -16.68 11.36 0.93
C ALA A 33 -17.99 10.55 0.81
N LEU A 34 -17.91 9.30 0.34
CA LEU A 34 -19.03 8.36 0.27
C LEU A 34 -19.19 7.51 1.55
N GLY A 35 -18.46 7.85 2.63
CA GLY A 35 -18.50 7.14 3.90
C GLY A 35 -17.66 5.86 3.95
N MET A 36 -16.91 5.53 2.90
CA MET A 36 -15.99 4.40 2.88
C MET A 36 -14.70 4.75 3.63
N GLN A 37 -14.62 4.35 4.89
CA GLN A 37 -13.43 4.49 5.72
C GLN A 37 -12.32 3.50 5.30
N SER A 38 -11.49 3.92 4.34
CA SER A 38 -10.38 3.15 3.74
C SER A 38 -8.99 3.64 4.18
N THR A 39 -8.89 4.40 5.27
CA THR A 39 -7.61 4.89 5.80
C THR A 39 -6.80 3.76 6.41
N PHE A 40 -5.47 3.90 6.41
CA PHE A 40 -4.58 2.95 7.08
C PHE A 40 -4.93 2.81 8.57
N LYS A 41 -5.22 3.91 9.27
CA LYS A 41 -5.63 3.89 10.68
C LYS A 41 -6.83 2.96 10.93
N GLU A 42 -7.88 3.09 10.12
CA GLU A 42 -9.09 2.26 10.27
C GLU A 42 -8.84 0.79 9.93
N PHE A 43 -7.97 0.53 8.95
CA PHE A 43 -7.52 -0.82 8.64
C PHE A 43 -6.64 -1.41 9.75
N GLY A 44 -5.71 -0.63 10.32
CA GLY A 44 -4.86 -1.05 11.42
C GLY A 44 -5.68 -1.44 12.66
N ILE A 45 -6.73 -0.67 12.98
CA ILE A 45 -7.68 -1.02 14.06
C ILE A 45 -8.39 -2.34 13.76
N TYR A 46 -8.86 -2.51 12.53
CA TYR A 46 -9.50 -3.75 12.08
C TYR A 46 -8.55 -4.95 12.20
N ARG A 47 -7.33 -4.83 11.67
CA ARG A 47 -6.31 -5.88 11.67
C ARG A 47 -5.90 -6.23 13.09
N ARG A 48 -5.61 -5.24 13.95
CA ARG A 48 -5.24 -5.49 15.35
C ARG A 48 -6.33 -6.22 16.11
N LYS A 49 -7.60 -5.88 15.88
CA LYS A 49 -8.73 -6.59 16.49
C LYS A 49 -8.79 -8.07 16.08
N GLN A 50 -8.48 -8.40 14.82
CA GLN A 50 -8.40 -9.81 14.39
C GLN A 50 -7.30 -10.57 15.13
N LEU A 51 -6.21 -9.89 15.50
CA LEU A 51 -5.07 -10.48 16.18
C LEU A 51 -5.26 -10.64 17.71
N GLU A 52 -6.30 -10.04 18.30
CA GLU A 52 -6.55 -10.09 19.75
C GLU A 52 -6.68 -11.52 20.30
N ASN A 53 -7.22 -12.44 19.51
CA ASN A 53 -7.39 -13.84 19.91
C ASN A 53 -6.48 -14.81 19.15
N VAL A 54 -5.50 -14.27 18.42
CA VAL A 54 -4.54 -15.04 17.63
C VAL A 54 -3.23 -15.13 18.41
N LYS A 55 -2.65 -16.33 18.44
CA LYS A 55 -1.34 -16.56 19.07
C LYS A 55 -0.28 -15.71 18.39
N LEU A 56 0.66 -15.19 19.16
CA LEU A 56 1.69 -14.31 18.62
C LEU A 56 2.59 -15.03 17.58
N SER A 57 2.76 -16.34 17.70
CA SER A 57 3.42 -17.22 16.73
C SER A 57 2.76 -17.25 15.34
N ASP A 58 1.48 -16.89 15.27
CA ASP A 58 0.70 -16.84 14.03
C ASP A 58 0.62 -15.43 13.41
N TRP A 59 1.15 -14.41 14.07
CA TRP A 59 1.24 -13.05 13.53
C TRP A 59 2.23 -12.97 12.36
N THR A 60 1.90 -12.19 11.33
CA THR A 60 2.83 -11.95 10.21
C THR A 60 4.06 -11.18 10.66
N ILE A 61 5.17 -11.31 9.95
CA ILE A 61 6.39 -10.53 10.18
C ILE A 61 6.09 -9.03 10.14
N ILE A 62 5.14 -8.59 9.31
CA ILE A 62 4.69 -7.20 9.25
C ILE A 62 3.94 -6.80 10.52
N ASP A 63 3.03 -7.65 11.02
CA ASP A 63 2.32 -7.41 12.29
C ASP A 63 3.33 -7.30 13.45
N LEU A 64 4.32 -8.20 13.50
CA LEU A 64 5.40 -8.21 14.50
C LEU A 64 6.25 -6.94 14.41
N ALA A 65 6.69 -6.57 13.20
CA ALA A 65 7.55 -5.41 12.98
C ALA A 65 6.82 -4.09 13.30
N LEU A 66 5.52 -3.98 13.00
CA LEU A 66 4.71 -2.84 13.41
C LEU A 66 4.52 -2.79 14.92
N GLU A 67 4.26 -3.93 15.56
CA GLU A 67 4.14 -4.01 17.01
C GLU A 67 5.42 -3.51 17.70
N THR A 68 6.58 -3.94 17.23
CA THR A 68 7.87 -3.46 17.77
C THR A 68 8.11 -1.99 17.44
N HIS A 69 7.92 -1.58 16.18
CA HIS A 69 8.27 -0.23 15.74
C HIS A 69 7.41 0.85 16.41
N THR A 70 6.16 0.53 16.71
CA THR A 70 5.21 1.45 17.32
C THR A 70 5.04 1.27 18.83
N TYR A 71 5.81 0.39 19.47
CA TYR A 71 5.63 0.05 20.90
C TYR A 71 4.21 -0.42 21.22
N GLY A 72 3.66 -1.23 20.31
CA GLY A 72 2.28 -1.66 20.30
C GLY A 72 1.26 -0.54 20.10
N GLY A 73 1.66 0.59 19.51
CA GLY A 73 0.79 1.73 19.25
C GLY A 73 -0.12 1.55 18.04
N TRP A 74 0.35 0.84 17.01
CA TRP A 74 -0.38 0.67 15.76
C TRP A 74 -1.76 0.04 16.00
N GLY A 75 -2.79 0.50 15.28
CA GLY A 75 -4.14 -0.08 15.36
C GLY A 75 -4.88 0.12 16.69
N LYS A 76 -4.39 0.96 17.62
CA LYS A 76 -5.15 1.36 18.81
C LYS A 76 -6.16 2.45 18.48
N GLN A 77 -7.39 2.33 19.01
CA GLN A 77 -8.45 3.33 18.81
C GLN A 77 -8.18 4.65 19.53
N GLU A 78 -7.65 4.59 20.75
CA GLU A 78 -7.53 5.75 21.65
C GLU A 78 -6.18 6.49 21.54
N GLN A 79 -5.19 5.92 20.84
CA GLN A 79 -3.94 6.61 20.62
C GLN A 79 -4.03 7.55 19.43
N ASN A 80 -3.50 8.77 19.61
CA ASN A 80 -3.36 9.76 18.56
C ASN A 80 -2.14 9.43 17.70
N ASP A 81 -2.17 8.25 17.08
CA ASP A 81 -1.12 7.82 16.16
C ASP A 81 -1.46 8.31 14.74
N ASN A 82 -0.50 8.98 14.10
CA ASN A 82 -0.70 9.70 12.84
C ASN A 82 -0.42 8.82 11.60
N TRP A 83 -0.50 7.50 11.73
CA TRP A 83 -0.20 6.61 10.61
C TRP A 83 -1.22 6.75 9.48
N ASP A 84 -0.71 7.10 8.31
CA ASP A 84 -1.39 6.95 7.03
C ASP A 84 -0.72 5.88 6.15
N TRP A 85 -1.25 5.68 4.96
CA TRP A 85 -0.68 4.73 3.99
C TRP A 85 0.76 5.09 3.60
N TRP A 86 1.10 6.39 3.56
CA TRP A 86 2.44 6.83 3.22
C TRP A 86 3.45 6.47 4.31
N ASN A 87 3.09 6.65 5.60
CA ASN A 87 3.91 6.21 6.73
C ASN A 87 4.17 4.71 6.68
N PHE A 88 3.12 3.92 6.37
CA PHE A 88 3.25 2.47 6.26
C PHE A 88 4.13 2.02 5.08
N GLU A 89 3.94 2.59 3.89
CA GLU A 89 4.78 2.27 2.73
C GLU A 89 6.23 2.66 2.97
N LYS A 90 6.47 3.80 3.62
CA LYS A 90 7.81 4.21 4.03
C LYS A 90 8.40 3.23 5.05
N PHE A 91 7.64 2.85 6.07
CA PHE A 91 8.06 1.85 7.06
C PHE A 91 8.44 0.53 6.39
N LEU A 92 7.60 0.01 5.48
CA LEU A 92 7.88 -1.22 4.74
C LEU A 92 9.17 -1.11 3.91
N LYS A 93 9.35 0.02 3.21
CA LYS A 93 10.55 0.29 2.40
C LYS A 93 11.81 0.39 3.26
N ASP A 94 11.78 1.19 4.32
CA ASP A 94 12.91 1.38 5.23
C ASP A 94 13.26 0.05 5.92
N SER A 95 12.24 -0.72 6.34
CA SER A 95 12.39 -2.06 6.92
C SER A 95 13.08 -3.06 5.97
N VAL A 96 12.70 -3.09 4.69
CA VAL A 96 13.35 -3.95 3.69
C VAL A 96 14.79 -3.52 3.46
N LEU A 97 15.05 -2.22 3.36
CA LEU A 97 16.41 -1.68 3.21
C LEU A 97 17.29 -2.01 4.42
N ASP A 98 16.75 -1.88 5.63
CA ASP A 98 17.50 -2.15 6.87
C ASP A 98 17.97 -3.61 6.92
N VAL A 99 17.16 -4.57 6.45
CA VAL A 99 17.61 -5.98 6.38
C VAL A 99 18.67 -6.18 5.32
N ILE A 100 18.53 -5.55 4.16
CA ILE A 100 19.49 -5.68 3.06
C ILE A 100 20.86 -5.10 3.45
N TYR A 101 20.88 -3.89 4.02
CA TYR A 101 22.11 -3.17 4.34
C TYR A 101 22.83 -3.71 5.57
N ASN A 102 22.10 -4.03 6.64
CA ASN A 102 22.75 -4.50 7.86
C ASN A 102 23.23 -5.94 7.74
N GLN A 103 22.89 -6.66 6.65
CA GLN A 103 22.99 -8.13 6.55
C GLN A 103 22.40 -8.85 7.77
N ASP A 104 21.59 -8.12 8.54
CA ASP A 104 21.14 -8.50 9.85
C ASP A 104 19.64 -8.27 9.90
N PHE A 105 18.95 -9.40 9.84
CA PHE A 105 17.52 -9.56 9.90
C PHE A 105 16.90 -8.89 11.13
N LEU A 106 17.70 -8.67 12.17
CA LEU A 106 17.28 -8.06 13.42
C LEU A 106 16.97 -6.57 13.29
N GLY A 107 17.40 -5.89 12.22
CA GLY A 107 17.03 -4.51 11.92
C GLY A 107 15.52 -4.25 11.94
N LEU A 108 14.72 -5.21 11.47
CA LEU A 108 13.24 -5.14 11.40
C LEU A 108 12.55 -4.91 12.76
N ILE A 109 13.16 -5.38 13.84
CA ILE A 109 12.54 -5.51 15.17
C ILE A 109 13.46 -5.08 16.32
N SER A 110 14.69 -4.63 16.01
CA SER A 110 15.71 -4.22 17.01
C SER A 110 15.40 -2.86 17.66
N GLY A 111 14.40 -2.15 17.15
CA GLY A 111 13.94 -0.88 17.66
C GLY A 111 13.04 -1.01 18.89
N ARG A 112 13.66 -1.12 20.08
CA ARG A 112 13.15 -0.73 21.42
C ARG A 112 11.82 -1.38 21.87
N GLY A 113 11.90 -2.05 23.03
CA GLY A 113 10.88 -2.97 23.53
C GLY A 113 9.48 -2.39 23.77
N ILE A 114 8.48 -3.27 23.66
CA ILE A 114 7.07 -3.01 23.99
C ILE A 114 6.90 -2.86 25.51
N GLU A 115 6.04 -1.96 25.95
CA GLU A 115 5.57 -1.96 27.35
C GLU A 115 4.65 -3.18 27.54
N SER A 116 5.07 -4.17 28.33
CA SER A 116 4.25 -5.38 28.56
C SER A 116 2.99 -5.05 29.35
N LYS A 117 1.84 -5.47 28.83
CA LYS A 117 0.61 -5.63 29.62
C LYS A 117 0.47 -7.10 30.02
N LYS A 118 -0.20 -7.37 31.14
CA LYS A 118 -0.49 -8.74 31.61
C LYS A 118 -1.12 -9.67 30.56
N GLU A 119 -1.96 -9.15 29.67
CA GLU A 119 -2.59 -9.95 28.60
C GLU A 119 -1.62 -10.32 27.47
N ASP A 120 -0.55 -9.54 27.29
CA ASP A 120 0.49 -9.85 26.30
C ASP A 120 1.49 -10.88 26.86
N GLU A 121 1.70 -10.91 28.17
CA GLU A 121 2.56 -11.89 28.86
C GLU A 121 2.10 -13.34 28.62
N GLU A 122 0.80 -13.65 28.72
CA GLU A 122 0.28 -15.00 28.47
C GLU A 122 0.47 -15.44 27.02
N LYS A 123 0.30 -14.52 26.05
CA LYS A 123 0.54 -14.80 24.63
C LYS A 123 2.03 -14.99 24.33
N ILE A 124 2.89 -14.21 24.98
CA ILE A 124 4.34 -14.35 24.90
C ILE A 124 4.75 -15.72 25.41
N ILE A 125 4.28 -16.12 26.61
CA ILE A 125 4.55 -17.44 27.20
C ILE A 125 4.08 -18.57 26.28
N SER A 126 2.84 -18.50 25.78
CA SER A 126 2.31 -19.51 24.85
C SER A 126 3.09 -19.59 23.54
N ALA A 127 3.59 -18.46 23.01
CA ALA A 127 4.41 -18.46 21.81
C ALA A 127 5.78 -19.13 22.07
N MET A 128 6.36 -18.94 23.25
CA MET A 128 7.64 -19.56 23.62
C MET A 128 7.54 -21.08 23.74
N ASP A 129 6.44 -21.59 24.31
CA ASP A 129 6.18 -23.03 24.40
C ASP A 129 6.13 -23.68 23.01
N GLU A 130 5.51 -23.01 22.03
CA GLU A 130 5.37 -23.52 20.65
C GLU A 130 6.67 -23.49 19.84
N VAL A 131 7.56 -22.56 20.12
CA VAL A 131 8.87 -22.48 19.47
C VAL A 131 9.80 -23.59 19.98
N GLY A 132 9.38 -24.38 20.98
CA GLY A 132 10.15 -25.50 21.53
C GLY A 132 11.30 -25.05 22.44
N ILE A 133 11.19 -23.85 23.01
CA ILE A 133 12.21 -23.30 23.91
C ILE A 133 11.98 -23.93 25.29
N VAL A 134 12.79 -24.93 25.66
CA VAL A 134 12.79 -25.54 27.00
C VAL A 134 13.77 -24.77 27.89
N LEU A 135 13.30 -24.47 29.09
CA LEU A 135 13.65 -23.26 29.84
C LEU A 135 14.61 -23.57 31.01
N SER A 136 15.80 -22.94 31.08
CA SER A 136 16.74 -23.10 32.22
C SER A 136 17.54 -21.82 32.53
N ARG A 137 18.02 -21.58 33.76
CA ARG A 137 18.42 -20.25 34.30
C ARG A 137 19.79 -19.65 33.87
N ASP A 138 19.78 -18.31 33.72
CA ASP A 138 20.80 -17.25 33.99
C ASP A 138 21.53 -16.47 32.84
N GLU A 139 21.43 -15.12 32.98
CA GLU A 139 22.22 -13.92 32.53
C GLU A 139 22.25 -13.40 31.07
N PHE A 140 21.92 -12.10 30.85
CA PHE A 140 21.97 -11.36 29.55
C PHE A 140 23.19 -10.42 29.38
N LEU A 141 23.42 -9.96 28.13
CA LEU A 141 24.62 -9.29 27.57
C LEU A 141 25.06 -7.96 28.20
N LEU A 142 26.39 -7.72 28.19
CA LEU A 142 27.06 -6.45 28.49
C LEU A 142 27.27 -5.64 27.21
N ARG A 143 26.91 -4.35 27.23
CA ARG A 143 27.28 -3.37 26.19
C ARG A 143 28.69 -2.88 26.49
N ASN A 144 29.69 -3.23 25.67
CA ASN A 144 31.02 -2.64 25.83
C ASN A 144 31.02 -1.26 25.18
N THR A 145 31.14 -0.21 25.98
CA THR A 145 31.17 1.19 25.51
C THR A 145 32.59 1.72 25.54
N ASP A 146 33.51 1.07 24.83
CA ASP A 146 34.87 1.59 24.64
C ASP A 146 35.24 1.61 23.14
N GLY A 147 34.62 2.54 22.42
CA GLY A 147 35.28 3.28 21.34
C GLY A 147 35.44 2.68 19.94
N LEU A 148 35.32 1.37 19.71
CA LEU A 148 35.46 0.78 18.36
C LEU A 148 34.48 -0.39 18.19
N ASP A 149 33.73 -0.34 17.07
CA ASP A 149 32.81 -1.33 16.49
C ASP A 149 31.80 -2.04 17.41
N ALA A 150 30.51 -1.80 17.15
CA ALA A 150 29.42 -2.48 17.84
C ALA A 150 29.24 -3.90 17.26
N GLU A 151 29.83 -4.91 17.91
CA GLU A 151 29.58 -6.31 17.58
C GLU A 151 28.31 -6.84 18.26
N LEU A 152 27.40 -7.40 17.46
CA LEU A 152 26.20 -8.08 17.94
C LEU A 152 26.53 -9.56 18.20
N VAL A 153 26.84 -9.91 19.45
CA VAL A 153 27.12 -11.30 19.85
C VAL A 153 25.84 -11.97 20.32
N VAL A 154 25.21 -12.79 19.47
CA VAL A 154 24.09 -13.65 19.86
C VAL A 154 24.63 -14.86 20.61
N ASN A 155 24.44 -14.86 21.94
CA ASN A 155 24.81 -16.00 22.75
C ASN A 155 23.70 -17.06 22.70
N LEU A 156 23.86 -18.04 21.81
CA LEU A 156 22.94 -19.18 21.66
C LEU A 156 22.65 -19.90 22.99
N ASN A 157 23.63 -20.02 23.90
CA ASN A 157 23.40 -20.65 25.21
C ASN A 157 22.49 -19.82 26.12
N LYS A 158 22.54 -18.48 26.02
CA LYS A 158 21.64 -17.57 26.77
C LYS A 158 20.23 -17.55 26.18
N LEU A 159 20.13 -17.63 24.85
CA LEU A 159 18.88 -17.77 24.11
C LEU A 159 18.16 -19.09 24.47
N LEU A 160 18.93 -20.16 24.69
CA LEU A 160 18.47 -21.46 25.17
C LEU A 160 18.27 -21.52 26.70
N ALA A 161 18.64 -20.47 27.43
CA ALA A 161 18.53 -20.34 28.89
C ALA A 161 17.50 -19.27 29.34
N ILE A 162 16.51 -19.00 28.49
CA ILE A 162 15.35 -18.18 28.86
C ILE A 162 14.39 -19.06 29.68
N THR A 163 13.69 -18.50 30.65
CA THR A 163 12.68 -19.19 31.49
C THR A 163 11.43 -18.35 31.69
N PRO A 164 10.28 -18.92 32.09
CA PRO A 164 9.10 -18.12 32.43
C PRO A 164 9.39 -17.18 33.61
N ASP A 165 10.25 -17.60 34.54
CA ASP A 165 10.60 -16.85 35.76
C ASP A 165 11.55 -15.65 35.50
N ASN A 166 12.21 -15.57 34.34
CA ASN A 166 13.12 -14.47 33.97
C ASN A 166 12.70 -13.75 32.68
N LEU A 167 11.47 -13.99 32.22
CA LEU A 167 10.88 -13.38 31.03
C LEU A 167 10.92 -11.85 31.10
N ASP A 168 10.61 -11.29 32.27
CA ASP A 168 10.63 -9.85 32.57
C ASP A 168 12.04 -9.24 32.46
N HIS A 169 13.08 -10.07 32.38
CA HIS A 169 14.49 -9.68 32.24
C HIS A 169 15.06 -9.97 30.85
N VAL A 170 14.31 -10.65 29.97
CA VAL A 170 14.64 -10.76 28.55
C VAL A 170 14.42 -9.38 27.96
N SER A 171 15.46 -8.78 27.38
CA SER A 171 15.23 -7.59 26.57
C SER A 171 14.23 -7.97 25.49
N ASN A 172 13.07 -7.29 25.47
CA ASN A 172 11.98 -7.53 24.51
C ASN A 172 12.48 -7.80 23.10
N GLY A 173 13.55 -7.11 22.67
CA GLY A 173 14.24 -7.38 21.41
C GLY A 173 14.46 -8.86 21.12
N TYR A 174 15.09 -9.64 22.02
CA TYR A 174 15.43 -11.05 21.77
C TYR A 174 14.22 -11.97 21.56
N PHE A 175 13.11 -11.70 22.25
CA PHE A 175 11.89 -12.48 22.09
C PHE A 175 11.33 -12.34 20.66
N TRP A 176 11.25 -11.11 20.14
CA TRP A 176 10.79 -10.86 18.78
C TRP A 176 11.71 -11.52 17.73
N GLN A 177 13.01 -11.64 18.03
CA GLN A 177 13.97 -12.30 17.14
C GLN A 177 13.73 -13.80 17.01
N LEU A 178 13.42 -14.45 18.13
CA LEU A 178 13.10 -15.88 18.18
C LEU A 178 11.80 -16.20 17.44
N LEU A 179 10.76 -15.42 17.72
CA LEU A 179 9.49 -15.50 17.01
C LEU A 179 9.70 -15.27 15.50
N LEU A 180 10.56 -14.31 15.22
CA LEU A 180 11.24 -13.99 13.97
C LEU A 180 11.60 -15.22 13.14
N LEU A 181 12.59 -15.93 13.68
CA LEU A 181 13.21 -17.13 13.14
C LEU A 181 12.23 -18.31 13.05
N TYR A 182 11.38 -18.48 14.06
CA TYR A 182 10.34 -19.51 14.06
C TYR A 182 9.40 -19.36 12.87
N ARG A 183 8.98 -18.13 12.56
CA ARG A 183 8.10 -17.84 11.42
C ARG A 183 8.71 -18.26 10.08
N VAL A 184 9.98 -17.92 9.88
CA VAL A 184 10.73 -18.32 8.69
C VAL A 184 10.83 -19.85 8.63
N ASN A 185 11.15 -20.51 9.74
CA ASN A 185 11.23 -21.96 9.81
C ASN A 185 9.90 -22.66 9.51
N LYS A 186 8.81 -22.19 10.12
CA LYS A 186 7.45 -22.71 9.92
C LYS A 186 7.05 -22.64 8.45
N PHE A 187 7.27 -21.48 7.80
CA PHE A 187 6.98 -21.30 6.37
C PHE A 187 7.69 -22.33 5.47
N TYR A 188 8.99 -22.55 5.69
CA TYR A 188 9.76 -23.50 4.88
C TYR A 188 9.41 -24.96 5.17
N THR A 189 9.09 -25.27 6.43
CA THR A 189 8.64 -26.61 6.84
C THR A 189 7.29 -26.96 6.20
N GLU A 190 6.35 -26.01 6.15
CA GLU A 190 5.02 -26.21 5.54
C GLU A 190 5.08 -26.39 4.01
N LYS A 191 6.00 -25.70 3.32
CA LYS A 191 6.13 -25.78 1.85
C LYS A 191 6.91 -27.01 1.36
N SER A 192 7.75 -27.61 2.19
CA SER A 192 8.59 -28.72 1.76
C SER A 192 7.92 -30.07 2.02
N SER A 193 7.41 -30.72 0.97
CA SER A 193 7.04 -32.15 1.01
C SER A 193 8.27 -33.07 1.08
N ARG A 194 9.49 -32.51 0.95
CA ARG A 194 10.76 -33.18 1.15
C ARG A 194 11.42 -32.64 2.42
N LEU A 195 11.61 -33.50 3.41
CA LEU A 195 12.42 -33.23 4.61
C LEU A 195 13.86 -32.76 4.32
N ASP A 196 14.31 -32.76 3.06
CA ASP A 196 15.72 -32.58 2.68
C ASP A 196 16.15 -31.14 2.41
N LEU A 197 15.23 -30.17 2.35
CA LEU A 197 15.58 -28.75 2.52
C LEU A 197 15.54 -28.44 4.02
N PHE A 198 16.41 -29.15 4.75
CA PHE A 198 16.70 -28.92 6.15
C PHE A 198 16.97 -27.42 6.35
N ASN A 199 16.20 -26.80 7.25
CA ASN A 199 16.62 -25.54 7.84
C ASN A 199 17.86 -25.85 8.71
N PRO A 200 19.08 -25.44 8.33
CA PRO A 200 20.27 -25.72 9.14
C PRO A 200 20.20 -25.08 10.53
N TYR A 201 19.28 -24.14 10.75
CA TYR A 201 19.12 -23.40 12.00
C TYR A 201 18.22 -24.11 13.04
N PHE A 202 17.47 -25.14 12.67
CA PHE A 202 16.64 -25.94 13.58
C PHE A 202 16.98 -27.42 13.43
N LEU A 203 18.20 -27.80 13.82
CA LEU A 203 18.63 -29.20 13.88
C LEU A 203 17.80 -29.95 14.94
N HIS A 204 17.00 -30.93 14.50
CA HIS A 204 16.25 -31.81 15.41
C HIS A 204 17.05 -33.05 15.86
N THR A 205 18.36 -33.13 15.61
CA THR A 205 19.14 -34.33 15.89
C THR A 205 20.47 -34.03 16.56
N GLY A 206 20.59 -34.48 17.82
CA GLY A 206 21.82 -35.10 18.32
C GLY A 206 22.77 -34.19 19.08
N ASP A 207 22.82 -34.42 20.39
CA ASP A 207 23.84 -33.99 21.35
C ASP A 207 23.97 -32.49 21.64
N VAL A 208 23.39 -32.13 22.79
CA VAL A 208 23.63 -30.91 23.59
C VAL A 208 25.07 -30.88 24.13
N LYS A 209 26.07 -30.95 23.25
CA LYS A 209 27.50 -30.81 23.58
C LYS A 209 28.27 -30.19 22.41
N THR A 210 28.02 -28.92 22.12
CA THR A 210 29.08 -28.03 21.61
C THR A 210 28.73 -26.59 21.95
N SER A 211 29.17 -26.12 23.11
CA SER A 211 29.40 -24.70 23.32
C SER A 211 30.59 -24.28 22.43
N GLN A 212 30.33 -23.56 21.34
CA GLN A 212 31.38 -22.80 20.67
C GLN A 212 31.41 -21.38 21.23
N THR A 213 32.50 -21.05 21.92
CA THR A 213 32.87 -19.66 22.19
C THR A 213 33.60 -19.14 20.96
N ILE A 214 32.97 -18.27 20.18
CA ILE A 214 33.67 -17.55 19.10
C ILE A 214 34.47 -16.44 19.77
N LYS A 215 35.80 -16.58 19.79
CA LYS A 215 36.72 -15.49 20.14
C LYS A 215 37.21 -14.85 18.85
N MET A 216 36.99 -13.56 18.67
CA MET A 216 37.49 -12.75 17.55
C MET A 216 39.00 -12.45 17.67
N ASP A 217 39.82 -13.45 17.99
CA ASP A 217 41.27 -13.25 18.12
C ASP A 217 42.05 -13.60 16.84
N ASN A 218 41.38 -14.00 15.74
CA ASN A 218 42.02 -14.41 14.48
C ASN A 218 41.30 -13.91 13.22
N ILE A 219 40.87 -12.65 13.15
CA ILE A 219 40.42 -12.06 11.88
C ILE A 219 41.65 -11.46 11.19
N SER A 220 42.22 -12.20 10.25
CA SER A 220 43.37 -11.74 9.46
C SER A 220 42.98 -11.10 8.13
N ASP A 221 41.69 -11.16 7.75
CA ASP A 221 41.17 -10.60 6.51
C ASP A 221 39.65 -10.33 6.63
N PRO A 222 39.22 -9.10 6.93
CA PRO A 222 37.81 -8.75 7.18
C PRO A 222 36.87 -9.08 6.01
N GLU A 223 37.37 -9.13 4.78
CA GLU A 223 36.56 -9.45 3.59
C GLU A 223 36.38 -10.96 3.34
N LYS A 224 37.20 -11.82 3.96
CA LYS A 224 37.12 -13.28 3.76
C LYS A 224 36.43 -14.05 4.89
N ASP A 225 36.50 -13.54 6.12
CA ASP A 225 35.98 -14.24 7.31
C ASP A 225 34.62 -13.73 7.79
N LEU A 226 33.93 -12.91 6.99
CA LEU A 226 32.50 -12.58 7.17
C LEU A 226 31.57 -13.77 6.86
N GLN A 227 32.07 -14.99 6.99
CA GLN A 227 31.26 -16.19 7.14
C GLN A 227 30.79 -16.28 8.60
N ILE A 228 29.79 -15.47 8.93
CA ILE A 228 28.75 -15.86 9.89
C ILE A 228 27.48 -16.20 9.09
N PRO A 229 27.45 -17.26 8.25
CA PRO A 229 26.25 -17.61 7.47
C PRO A 229 25.26 -18.41 8.33
N GLY A 230 25.44 -18.41 9.66
CA GLY A 230 25.05 -19.51 10.53
C GLY A 230 23.93 -19.27 11.52
N ILE A 231 23.41 -18.05 11.67
CA ILE A 231 22.38 -17.76 12.72
C ILE A 231 21.13 -17.09 12.15
N PHE A 232 21.26 -16.23 11.13
CA PHE A 232 20.13 -15.50 10.56
C PHE A 232 19.91 -15.87 9.09
N PRO A 233 18.64 -16.01 8.65
CA PRO A 233 18.33 -16.28 7.26
C PRO A 233 18.85 -15.12 6.39
N SER A 234 19.55 -15.46 5.31
CA SER A 234 19.87 -14.46 4.27
C SER A 234 18.58 -13.77 3.79
N PHE A 235 18.67 -12.54 3.31
CA PHE A 235 17.48 -11.85 2.78
C PHE A 235 16.81 -12.66 1.65
N TYR A 236 17.56 -13.46 0.89
CA TYR A 236 17.00 -14.41 -0.09
C TYR A 236 16.02 -15.42 0.52
N SER A 237 16.29 -15.90 1.74
CA SER A 237 15.39 -16.81 2.46
C SER A 237 14.23 -16.06 3.13
N LEU A 238 14.41 -14.78 3.42
CA LEU A 238 13.37 -13.96 4.02
C LEU A 238 12.35 -13.44 3.02
N GLN A 239 12.81 -13.01 1.85
CA GLN A 239 12.00 -12.35 0.83
C GLN A 239 10.71 -13.13 0.52
N PRO A 240 10.71 -14.47 0.32
CA PRO A 240 9.48 -15.23 0.08
C PRO A 240 8.49 -15.18 1.24
N VAL A 241 8.97 -15.12 2.49
CA VAL A 241 8.11 -15.04 3.69
C VAL A 241 7.50 -13.64 3.80
N LEU A 242 8.28 -12.59 3.59
CA LEU A 242 7.78 -11.21 3.60
C LEU A 242 6.76 -10.99 2.48
N ILE A 243 7.01 -11.49 1.27
CA ILE A 243 6.05 -11.38 0.16
C ILE A 243 4.74 -12.11 0.49
N ARG A 244 4.82 -13.32 1.05
CA ARG A 244 3.64 -14.05 1.53
C ARG A 244 2.87 -13.25 2.58
N ASP A 245 3.57 -12.63 3.52
CA ASP A 245 2.96 -11.85 4.59
C ASP A 245 2.34 -10.53 4.07
N ILE A 246 2.91 -9.90 3.03
CA ILE A 246 2.24 -8.80 2.32
C ILE A 246 0.96 -9.29 1.65
N ASN A 247 0.97 -10.44 0.99
CA ASN A 247 -0.25 -10.98 0.35
C ASN A 247 -1.34 -11.27 1.40
N ILE A 248 -0.97 -11.71 2.61
CA ILE A 248 -1.92 -11.85 3.72
C ILE A 248 -2.51 -10.49 4.11
N TRP A 249 -1.65 -9.47 4.28
CA TRP A 249 -2.10 -8.11 4.57
C TRP A 249 -3.03 -7.55 3.49
N GLU A 250 -2.71 -7.77 2.23
CA GLU A 250 -3.54 -7.38 1.09
C GLU A 250 -4.90 -8.11 1.13
N SER A 251 -4.93 -9.41 1.35
CA SER A 251 -6.19 -10.16 1.45
C SER A 251 -7.06 -9.68 2.62
N GLU A 252 -6.46 -9.43 3.79
CA GLU A 252 -7.19 -8.89 4.94
C GLU A 252 -7.68 -7.46 4.70
N PHE A 253 -6.92 -6.64 3.98
CA PHE A 253 -7.38 -5.31 3.60
C PHE A 253 -8.52 -5.38 2.56
N SER A 254 -8.49 -6.35 1.64
CA SER A 254 -9.60 -6.61 0.72
C SER A 254 -10.90 -6.96 1.47
N LYS A 255 -10.81 -7.87 2.45
CA LYS A 255 -11.93 -8.22 3.35
C LYS A 255 -12.44 -7.02 4.12
N PHE A 256 -11.53 -6.20 4.67
CA PHE A 256 -11.89 -4.97 5.35
C PHE A 256 -12.71 -4.02 4.48
N ILE A 257 -12.27 -3.76 3.24
CA ILE A 257 -13.01 -2.90 2.30
C ILE A 257 -14.39 -3.50 1.97
N ALA A 258 -14.48 -4.81 1.73
CA ALA A 258 -15.74 -5.48 1.47
C ALA A 258 -16.72 -5.37 2.66
N GLU A 259 -16.23 -5.55 3.90
CA GLU A 259 -17.04 -5.36 5.11
C GLU A 259 -17.51 -3.91 5.26
N ARG A 260 -16.67 -2.92 4.94
CA ARG A 260 -17.07 -1.50 4.97
C ARG A 260 -18.18 -1.21 3.97
N GLN A 261 -18.11 -1.78 2.75
CA GLN A 261 -19.20 -1.67 1.78
C GLN A 261 -20.49 -2.34 2.30
N GLY A 262 -20.38 -3.51 2.93
CA GLY A 262 -21.53 -4.19 3.55
C GLY A 262 -22.17 -3.38 4.69
N LYS A 263 -21.36 -2.76 5.55
CA LYS A 263 -21.84 -1.88 6.64
C LYS A 263 -22.58 -0.66 6.09
N LEU A 264 -22.05 -0.02 5.04
CA LEU A 264 -22.74 1.09 4.38
C LEU A 264 -24.09 0.64 3.81
N LEU A 265 -24.13 -0.52 3.16
CA LEU A 265 -25.36 -1.07 2.60
C LEU A 265 -26.41 -1.32 3.70
N ASN A 266 -25.99 -1.84 4.87
CA ASN A 266 -26.87 -2.04 6.03
C ASN A 266 -27.38 -0.72 6.62
N SER A 267 -26.59 0.35 6.53
CA SER A 267 -27.04 1.71 6.90
C SER A 267 -27.95 2.37 5.85
N GLY A 268 -28.22 1.68 4.73
CA GLY A 268 -29.10 2.14 3.65
C GLY A 268 -28.37 2.84 2.49
N LEU A 269 -27.04 2.96 2.55
CA LEU A 269 -26.23 3.61 1.51
C LEU A 269 -25.51 2.55 0.65
N ASN A 270 -25.94 2.36 -0.58
CA ASN A 270 -25.22 1.53 -1.54
C ASN A 270 -24.06 2.32 -2.17
N TYR A 271 -22.82 1.86 -1.98
CA TYR A 271 -21.61 2.55 -2.46
C TYR A 271 -21.57 2.70 -4.00
N GLN A 272 -22.03 1.70 -4.76
CA GLN A 272 -22.06 1.77 -6.22
C GLN A 272 -23.07 2.82 -6.71
N ASP A 273 -24.26 2.87 -6.11
CA ASP A 273 -25.26 3.89 -6.46
C ASP A 273 -24.78 5.30 -6.07
N ALA A 274 -24.13 5.44 -4.91
CA ALA A 274 -23.60 6.71 -4.42
C ALA A 274 -22.41 7.21 -5.26
N SER A 275 -21.48 6.33 -5.62
CA SER A 275 -20.36 6.65 -6.53
C SER A 275 -20.85 7.04 -7.93
N ASN A 276 -21.85 6.33 -8.45
CA ASN A 276 -22.51 6.68 -9.70
C ASN A 276 -23.12 8.08 -9.64
N ALA A 277 -23.91 8.36 -8.60
CA ALA A 277 -24.51 9.68 -8.38
C ALA A 277 -23.48 10.82 -8.34
N LEU A 278 -22.36 10.61 -7.65
CA LEU A 278 -21.28 11.58 -7.55
C LEU A 278 -20.58 11.82 -8.89
N MET A 279 -20.31 10.77 -9.67
CA MET A 279 -19.73 10.97 -11.00
C MET A 279 -20.69 11.68 -11.94
N TYR A 280 -21.98 11.32 -11.92
CA TYR A 280 -23.01 11.99 -12.71
C TYR A 280 -23.22 13.45 -12.33
N SER A 281 -23.04 13.83 -11.06
CA SER A 281 -23.17 15.23 -10.66
C SER A 281 -22.02 16.10 -11.17
N VAL A 282 -20.83 15.51 -11.31
CA VAL A 282 -19.63 16.17 -11.84
C VAL A 282 -19.68 16.27 -13.37
N LEU A 283 -20.24 15.25 -14.01
CA LEU A 283 -20.56 15.25 -15.43
C LEU A 283 -21.82 16.08 -15.66
N ASN A 284 -21.67 17.40 -15.83
CA ASN A 284 -22.78 18.26 -16.25
C ASN A 284 -23.47 17.62 -17.47
N GLU A 285 -24.68 17.08 -17.28
CA GLU A 285 -25.53 16.47 -18.31
C GLU A 285 -26.03 17.55 -19.28
N THR A 286 -25.13 18.12 -20.07
CA THR A 286 -25.50 18.75 -21.33
C THR A 286 -25.82 17.65 -22.33
N GLN A 287 -26.77 17.84 -23.24
CA GLN A 287 -27.23 16.84 -24.22
C GLN A 287 -26.14 16.29 -25.18
N GLN A 288 -24.87 16.61 -24.97
CA GLN A 288 -23.73 16.11 -25.72
C GLN A 288 -23.37 14.68 -25.28
N ASN A 289 -22.95 13.85 -26.24
CA ASN A 289 -22.40 12.53 -25.94
C ASN A 289 -21.08 12.67 -25.17
N GLN A 290 -20.92 11.90 -24.11
CA GLN A 290 -19.72 11.88 -23.27
C GLN A 290 -19.10 10.50 -23.26
N GLN A 291 -17.80 10.45 -23.57
CA GLN A 291 -16.96 9.28 -23.36
C GLN A 291 -16.20 9.46 -22.06
N VAL A 292 -16.36 8.52 -21.15
CA VAL A 292 -15.72 8.58 -19.83
C VAL A 292 -14.80 7.39 -19.65
N GLN A 293 -13.61 7.66 -19.14
CA GLN A 293 -12.67 6.64 -18.68
C GLN A 293 -12.31 6.93 -17.23
N ILE A 294 -11.94 5.89 -16.48
CA ILE A 294 -11.65 6.02 -15.05
C ILE A 294 -10.26 5.44 -14.78
N LEU A 295 -9.41 6.27 -14.18
CA LEU A 295 -8.18 5.86 -13.52
C LEU A 295 -8.41 5.92 -12.01
N ASN A 296 -8.43 4.76 -11.38
CA ASN A 296 -8.79 4.62 -9.98
C ASN A 296 -7.56 4.26 -9.15
N PHE A 297 -7.28 5.10 -8.15
CA PHE A 297 -6.24 4.89 -7.14
C PHE A 297 -6.81 4.21 -5.89
N ASN A 298 -8.13 3.99 -5.82
CA ASN A 298 -8.75 3.31 -4.70
C ASN A 298 -8.80 1.80 -4.93
N TYR A 299 -8.97 1.07 -3.83
CA TYR A 299 -9.11 -0.38 -3.82
C TYR A 299 -10.58 -0.82 -4.04
N SER A 300 -11.51 0.09 -3.81
CA SER A 300 -12.94 -0.09 -4.07
C SER A 300 -13.24 0.04 -5.57
N ARG A 301 -14.44 -0.40 -5.97
CA ARG A 301 -14.92 -0.24 -7.35
C ARG A 301 -16.09 0.76 -7.40
N PRO A 302 -15.83 2.01 -7.82
CA PRO A 302 -16.92 2.91 -8.13
C PRO A 302 -17.71 2.42 -9.35
N ALA A 303 -19.00 2.75 -9.42
CA ALA A 303 -19.82 2.45 -10.58
C ALA A 303 -20.12 3.73 -11.36
N LEU A 304 -20.11 3.63 -12.69
CA LEU A 304 -20.66 4.63 -13.61
C LEU A 304 -21.53 3.91 -14.62
N LYS A 305 -22.84 3.97 -14.43
CA LYS A 305 -23.84 3.33 -15.29
C LYS A 305 -23.90 4.08 -16.61
N GLU A 306 -23.87 3.37 -17.73
CA GLU A 306 -23.99 3.98 -19.05
C GLU A 306 -25.41 4.53 -19.29
N SER A 307 -25.52 5.52 -20.16
CA SER A 307 -26.79 6.07 -20.65
C SER A 307 -26.69 6.40 -22.13
N LYS A 308 -27.80 6.86 -22.76
CA LYS A 308 -27.81 7.19 -24.19
C LYS A 308 -26.78 8.24 -24.60
N SER A 309 -26.42 9.13 -23.67
CA SER A 309 -25.47 10.23 -23.88
C SER A 309 -24.18 10.07 -23.07
N LEU A 310 -23.99 8.93 -22.38
CA LEU A 310 -22.81 8.67 -21.57
C LEU A 310 -22.33 7.24 -21.76
N TYR A 311 -21.14 7.11 -22.33
CA TYR A 311 -20.45 5.84 -22.49
C TYR A 311 -19.29 5.76 -21.49
N CYS A 312 -19.30 4.75 -20.63
CA CYS A 312 -18.20 4.48 -19.72
C CYS A 312 -17.28 3.44 -20.36
N GLY A 313 -16.18 3.89 -20.93
CA GLY A 313 -15.18 3.04 -21.53
C GLY A 313 -14.28 2.37 -20.49
N ASN A 314 -12.97 2.50 -20.68
CA ASN A 314 -11.98 1.77 -19.92
C ASN A 314 -11.87 2.27 -18.47
N GLN A 315 -11.83 1.33 -17.52
CA GLN A 315 -11.56 1.57 -16.11
C GLN A 315 -10.29 0.82 -15.71
N LEU A 316 -9.30 1.55 -15.19
CA LEU A 316 -8.01 1.01 -14.78
C LEU A 316 -7.79 1.29 -13.29
N ASN A 317 -7.55 0.24 -12.49
CA ASN A 317 -7.17 0.37 -11.08
C ASN A 317 -5.66 0.18 -10.95
N ILE A 318 -4.95 1.15 -10.39
CA ILE A 318 -3.48 1.11 -10.32
C ILE A 318 -2.93 0.31 -9.13
N HIS A 319 -3.77 0.02 -8.13
CA HIS A 319 -3.43 -0.77 -6.94
C HIS A 319 -4.21 -2.08 -6.88
N GLY A 320 -4.69 -2.57 -8.02
CA GLY A 320 -5.64 -3.68 -8.04
C GLY A 320 -7.02 -3.27 -7.50
N SER A 321 -7.86 -4.24 -7.15
CA SER A 321 -9.19 -3.98 -6.59
C SER A 321 -9.75 -5.21 -5.87
N ILE A 322 -10.71 -4.98 -4.98
CA ILE A 322 -11.41 -6.06 -4.24
C ILE A 322 -12.04 -7.13 -5.15
N GLU A 323 -12.38 -6.80 -6.41
CA GLU A 323 -12.94 -7.78 -7.35
C GLU A 323 -11.91 -8.74 -7.90
N ASN A 324 -10.67 -8.28 -8.06
CA ASN A 324 -9.61 -9.14 -8.54
C ASN A 324 -9.30 -10.24 -7.51
N GLU A 325 -9.58 -10.00 -6.23
CA GLU A 325 -9.34 -10.96 -5.14
C GLU A 325 -10.05 -12.30 -5.40
N SER A 326 -11.26 -12.27 -5.95
CA SER A 326 -12.01 -13.49 -6.30
C SER A 326 -11.60 -14.11 -7.64
N LEU A 327 -10.73 -13.44 -8.41
CA LEU A 327 -10.31 -13.87 -9.76
C LEU A 327 -8.90 -14.46 -9.78
N VAL A 328 -8.11 -14.22 -8.74
CA VAL A 328 -6.74 -14.71 -8.61
C VAL A 328 -6.70 -15.96 -7.72
N PRO A 329 -5.69 -16.84 -7.88
CA PRO A 329 -5.44 -17.94 -6.97
C PRO A 329 -5.18 -17.45 -5.53
N GLU A 330 -5.40 -18.32 -4.54
CA GLU A 330 -5.24 -18.00 -3.11
C GLU A 330 -3.82 -17.51 -2.75
N GLU A 331 -2.81 -17.90 -3.52
CA GLU A 331 -1.42 -17.46 -3.32
C GLU A 331 -1.15 -16.00 -3.77
N ASN A 332 -2.06 -15.39 -4.51
CA ASN A 332 -1.96 -14.01 -5.00
C ASN A 332 -3.01 -13.12 -4.34
N SER A 333 -2.78 -11.81 -4.31
CA SER A 333 -3.83 -10.85 -3.98
C SER A 333 -4.31 -10.09 -5.19
N GLY A 334 -5.60 -9.74 -5.18
CA GLY A 334 -6.22 -8.85 -6.15
C GLY A 334 -5.95 -7.37 -5.90
N ILE A 335 -5.40 -7.02 -4.73
CA ILE A 335 -4.98 -5.66 -4.38
C ILE A 335 -3.47 -5.60 -4.19
N ILE A 336 -2.91 -4.39 -4.25
CA ILE A 336 -1.46 -4.18 -4.25
C ILE A 336 -1.08 -3.18 -3.17
N ILE A 337 -0.30 -3.65 -2.22
CA ILE A 337 0.41 -2.88 -1.20
C ILE A 337 1.90 -3.03 -1.47
N GLY A 338 2.64 -1.92 -1.38
CA GLY A 338 4.07 -1.92 -1.63
C GLY A 338 4.61 -0.50 -1.69
N PHE A 339 5.90 -0.34 -1.94
CA PHE A 339 6.52 0.98 -2.12
C PHE A 339 6.69 1.35 -3.60
N ASP A 340 6.99 2.62 -3.86
CA ASP A 340 7.13 3.12 -5.22
C ASP A 340 8.39 2.58 -5.90
N TYR A 341 8.29 2.34 -7.22
CA TYR A 341 9.39 1.84 -8.03
C TYR A 341 10.62 2.76 -8.08
N GLN A 342 10.46 4.04 -7.72
CA GLN A 342 11.57 4.99 -7.62
C GLN A 342 12.70 4.48 -6.73
N VAL A 343 12.39 3.68 -5.70
CA VAL A 343 13.43 3.09 -4.85
C VAL A 343 14.39 2.19 -5.61
N ILE A 344 13.95 1.53 -6.68
CA ILE A 344 14.80 0.69 -7.54
C ILE A 344 15.78 1.56 -8.34
N LEU A 345 15.35 2.77 -8.72
CA LEU A 345 16.21 3.73 -9.40
C LEU A 345 17.23 4.35 -8.44
N ASP A 346 16.85 4.51 -7.17
CA ASP A 346 17.71 5.05 -6.12
C ASP A 346 18.73 4.00 -5.64
N TYR A 347 18.39 2.70 -5.71
CA TYR A 347 19.23 1.56 -5.30
C TYR A 347 19.26 0.43 -6.36
N PRO A 348 19.84 0.67 -7.55
CA PRO A 348 19.81 -0.27 -8.66
C PRO A 348 20.48 -1.62 -8.36
N GLU A 349 21.48 -1.65 -7.47
CA GLU A 349 22.18 -2.86 -7.02
C GLU A 349 21.28 -3.83 -6.26
N PHE A 350 20.16 -3.37 -5.69
CA PHE A 350 19.22 -4.21 -4.94
C PHE A 350 17.94 -4.52 -5.72
N THR A 351 17.95 -4.35 -7.05
CA THR A 351 16.77 -4.56 -7.90
C THR A 351 16.12 -5.92 -7.66
N ASP A 352 16.88 -7.02 -7.67
CA ASP A 352 16.35 -8.38 -7.51
C ASP A 352 15.72 -8.61 -6.12
N PHE A 353 16.16 -7.85 -5.12
CA PHE A 353 15.67 -7.94 -3.74
C PHE A 353 14.43 -7.08 -3.51
N MET A 354 14.44 -5.86 -4.05
CA MET A 354 13.43 -4.85 -3.76
C MET A 354 12.27 -4.85 -4.76
N ALA A 355 12.50 -5.26 -6.02
CA ALA A 355 11.48 -5.20 -7.05
C ALA A 355 10.17 -5.90 -6.64
N PRO A 356 10.18 -7.11 -6.03
CA PRO A 356 8.95 -7.80 -5.59
C PRO A 356 8.08 -7.04 -4.58
N PHE A 357 8.65 -6.06 -3.88
CA PHE A 357 7.95 -5.20 -2.92
C PHE A 357 7.44 -3.89 -3.54
N THR A 358 7.80 -3.61 -4.79
CA THR A 358 7.33 -2.41 -5.49
C THR A 358 5.93 -2.60 -6.03
N LYS A 359 5.10 -1.55 -5.95
CA LYS A 359 3.76 -1.53 -6.56
C LYS A 359 3.81 -1.89 -8.05
N THR A 360 4.80 -1.38 -8.78
CA THR A 360 4.94 -1.60 -10.23
C THR A 360 5.19 -3.06 -10.59
N PHE A 361 6.08 -3.75 -9.86
CA PHE A 361 6.33 -5.18 -10.08
C PHE A 361 5.10 -6.01 -9.75
N ARG A 362 4.50 -5.77 -8.57
CA ARG A 362 3.29 -6.48 -8.12
C ARG A 362 2.12 -6.27 -9.07
N LEU A 363 1.95 -5.07 -9.63
CA LEU A 363 0.95 -4.80 -10.67
C LEU A 363 1.22 -5.60 -11.96
N SER A 364 2.49 -5.75 -12.34
CA SER A 364 2.88 -6.58 -13.47
C SER A 364 2.57 -8.07 -13.20
N GLU A 365 2.84 -8.56 -12.00
CA GLU A 365 2.46 -9.92 -11.59
C GLU A 365 0.95 -10.13 -11.61
N LEU A 366 0.18 -9.23 -10.99
CA LEU A 366 -1.28 -9.28 -10.97
C LEU A 366 -1.85 -9.30 -12.40
N ASN A 367 -1.38 -8.41 -13.28
CA ASN A 367 -1.82 -8.39 -14.68
C ASN A 367 -1.50 -9.70 -15.41
N THR A 368 -0.35 -10.30 -15.11
CA THR A 368 0.06 -11.59 -15.68
C THR A 368 -0.86 -12.71 -15.20
N VAL A 369 -1.15 -12.77 -13.89
CA VAL A 369 -2.08 -13.76 -13.30
C VAL A 369 -3.48 -13.59 -13.88
N LEU A 370 -4.02 -12.37 -13.89
CA LEU A 370 -5.35 -12.08 -14.44
C LEU A 370 -5.46 -12.46 -15.92
N SER A 371 -4.39 -12.27 -16.71
CA SER A 371 -4.40 -12.67 -18.12
C SER A 371 -4.48 -14.19 -18.33
N LYS A 372 -4.05 -14.98 -17.35
CA LYS A 372 -4.16 -16.44 -17.36
C LYS A 372 -5.53 -16.90 -16.83
N CYS A 373 -6.00 -16.29 -15.75
CA CYS A 373 -7.27 -16.65 -15.11
C CYS A 373 -8.49 -16.17 -15.90
N VAL A 374 -8.37 -15.06 -16.63
CA VAL A 374 -9.45 -14.48 -17.45
C VAL A 374 -8.92 -14.21 -18.88
N PRO A 375 -8.78 -15.25 -19.72
CA PRO A 375 -8.11 -15.16 -21.03
C PRO A 375 -8.73 -14.14 -21.99
N ASP A 376 -10.04 -13.91 -21.88
CA ASP A 376 -10.80 -12.99 -22.74
C ASP A 376 -10.89 -11.56 -22.18
N LYS A 377 -10.22 -11.26 -21.05
CA LYS A 377 -10.20 -9.90 -20.49
C LYS A 377 -9.36 -9.03 -21.42
N LYS A 378 -10.04 -8.21 -22.23
CA LYS A 378 -9.41 -7.20 -23.09
C LYS A 378 -8.40 -6.40 -22.26
N ARG A 379 -7.15 -6.34 -22.72
CA ARG A 379 -6.12 -5.49 -22.08
C ARG A 379 -6.65 -4.06 -22.02
N VAL A 380 -6.98 -3.61 -20.83
CA VAL A 380 -7.55 -2.27 -20.61
C VAL A 380 -6.42 -1.27 -20.77
N ARG A 381 -6.63 -0.28 -21.64
CA ARG A 381 -5.68 0.82 -21.88
C ARG A 381 -6.45 2.12 -21.91
N LEU A 382 -6.02 3.11 -21.13
CA LEU A 382 -6.65 4.41 -21.17
C LEU A 382 -6.22 5.17 -22.44
N ASP A 383 -7.19 5.79 -23.11
CA ASP A 383 -6.94 6.80 -24.14
C ASP A 383 -6.71 8.15 -23.45
N TYR A 384 -5.51 8.71 -23.56
CA TYR A 384 -5.14 10.00 -22.97
C TYR A 384 -5.38 11.18 -23.93
N ASN A 385 -5.86 10.93 -25.16
CA ASN A 385 -6.39 11.98 -26.01
C ASN A 385 -7.79 12.35 -25.52
N VAL A 386 -7.83 13.22 -24.50
CA VAL A 386 -9.03 13.63 -23.78
C VAL A 386 -9.24 15.13 -23.88
N ASP A 387 -10.48 15.59 -23.76
CA ASP A 387 -10.78 17.03 -23.68
C ASP A 387 -10.69 17.53 -22.24
N LYS A 388 -10.89 16.62 -21.27
CA LYS A 388 -10.95 16.96 -19.86
C LYS A 388 -10.33 15.87 -18.97
N ILE A 389 -9.56 16.29 -17.98
CA ILE A 389 -9.13 15.48 -16.84
C ILE A 389 -9.87 15.98 -15.60
N VAL A 390 -10.59 15.09 -14.94
CA VAL A 390 -11.33 15.39 -13.71
C VAL A 390 -10.72 14.62 -12.55
N ILE A 391 -10.16 15.33 -11.58
CA ILE A 391 -9.53 14.75 -10.40
C ILE A 391 -10.51 14.84 -9.24
N LEU A 392 -10.93 13.70 -8.69
CA LEU A 392 -11.89 13.60 -7.59
C LEU A 392 -11.26 12.99 -6.35
N GLY A 393 -11.31 13.72 -5.23
CA GLY A 393 -10.94 13.19 -3.92
C GLY A 393 -9.50 12.70 -3.83
N HIS A 394 -8.62 13.11 -4.73
CA HIS A 394 -7.23 12.68 -4.73
C HIS A 394 -6.39 13.61 -3.84
N SER A 395 -5.44 13.04 -3.08
CA SER A 395 -4.55 13.80 -2.18
C SER A 395 -3.53 14.67 -2.93
N LEU A 396 -3.21 14.24 -4.17
CA LEU A 396 -2.15 14.82 -5.02
C LEU A 396 -0.79 14.84 -4.30
N SER A 397 -0.55 13.79 -3.52
CA SER A 397 0.68 13.58 -2.76
C SER A 397 1.88 13.30 -3.68
N LYS A 398 3.08 13.31 -3.10
CA LYS A 398 4.32 12.99 -3.83
C LYS A 398 4.38 11.53 -4.28
N ALA A 399 3.71 10.61 -3.58
CA ALA A 399 3.73 9.18 -3.93
C ALA A 399 3.17 8.93 -5.34
N ASP A 400 2.21 9.75 -5.75
CA ASP A 400 1.51 9.59 -7.03
C ASP A 400 2.12 10.40 -8.18
N ASP A 401 3.20 11.15 -7.93
CA ASP A 401 3.82 12.07 -8.90
C ASP A 401 4.21 11.35 -10.21
N SER A 402 4.66 10.10 -10.13
CA SER A 402 5.06 9.30 -11.30
C SER A 402 3.88 9.00 -12.25
N TYR A 403 2.70 8.72 -11.69
CA TYR A 403 1.47 8.53 -12.46
C TYR A 403 1.02 9.83 -13.10
N PHE A 404 0.91 10.92 -12.32
CA PHE A 404 0.50 12.22 -12.86
C PHE A 404 1.44 12.73 -13.94
N ARG A 405 2.75 12.53 -13.80
CA ARG A 405 3.72 12.86 -14.84
C ARG A 405 3.41 12.14 -16.14
N THR A 406 3.21 10.83 -16.08
CA THR A 406 2.90 10.01 -17.27
C THR A 406 1.60 10.46 -17.92
N ILE A 407 0.56 10.73 -17.11
CA ILE A 407 -0.74 11.20 -17.59
C ILE A 407 -0.61 12.56 -18.28
N PHE A 408 0.04 13.53 -17.62
CA PHE A 408 0.18 14.90 -18.12
C PHE A 408 1.08 15.00 -19.36
N ASP A 409 2.15 14.19 -19.43
CA ASP A 409 3.00 14.10 -20.61
C ASP A 409 2.25 13.45 -21.79
N THR A 410 1.46 12.39 -21.54
CA THR A 410 0.74 11.69 -22.61
C THR A 410 -0.48 12.48 -23.11
N ALA A 411 -1.17 13.20 -22.23
CA ALA A 411 -2.26 14.10 -22.58
C ALA A 411 -1.75 15.45 -23.15
N ASP A 412 -0.44 15.68 -23.15
CA ASP A 412 0.21 16.93 -23.55
C ASP A 412 -0.49 18.18 -23.01
N ILE A 413 -0.63 18.27 -21.67
CA ILE A 413 -1.38 19.38 -21.03
C ILE A 413 -0.77 20.77 -21.31
N TYR A 414 0.47 20.83 -21.81
CA TYR A 414 1.13 22.07 -22.17
C TYR A 414 0.69 22.56 -23.56
N ASN A 415 0.75 21.73 -24.61
CA ASN A 415 0.42 22.17 -25.97
C ASN A 415 -1.05 21.95 -26.38
N SER A 416 -1.78 21.09 -25.68
CA SER A 416 -3.19 20.81 -25.96
C SER A 416 -4.15 21.77 -25.24
N ASP A 417 -5.43 21.68 -25.61
CA ASP A 417 -6.53 22.41 -24.98
C ASP A 417 -7.18 21.65 -23.81
N VAL A 418 -6.52 20.60 -23.28
CA VAL A 418 -7.04 19.78 -22.17
C VAL A 418 -7.37 20.67 -20.96
N ILE A 419 -8.58 20.50 -20.44
CA ILE A 419 -9.04 21.15 -19.21
C ILE A 419 -8.80 20.22 -18.01
N ILE A 420 -8.23 20.74 -16.94
CA ILE A 420 -8.04 20.04 -15.66
C ILE A 420 -9.05 20.62 -14.66
N GLU A 421 -9.96 19.77 -14.18
CA GLU A 421 -10.87 20.11 -13.09
C GLU A 421 -10.47 19.35 -11.82
N TYR A 422 -10.13 20.07 -10.75
CA TYR A 422 -9.90 19.48 -9.44
C TYR A 422 -11.12 19.71 -8.54
N TRP A 423 -11.78 18.62 -8.19
CA TRP A 423 -12.98 18.61 -7.38
C TRP A 423 -12.65 18.18 -5.95
N TYR A 424 -13.00 19.04 -5.00
CA TYR A 424 -12.77 18.84 -3.58
C TYR A 424 -14.07 18.96 -2.77
N THR A 425 -14.08 18.37 -1.60
CA THR A 425 -15.16 18.49 -0.60
C THR A 425 -14.51 18.51 0.76
N ASP A 426 -15.16 19.13 1.72
CA ASP A 426 -14.82 18.89 3.12
C ASP A 426 -15.09 17.42 3.48
N TYR A 427 -14.28 16.85 4.36
CA TYR A 427 -14.36 15.45 4.77
C TYR A 427 -14.13 15.28 6.27
N PRO A 428 -14.76 14.27 6.91
CA PRO A 428 -14.63 14.06 8.35
C PRO A 428 -13.18 13.82 8.79
N GLY A 429 -12.78 14.46 9.90
CA GLY A 429 -11.44 14.28 10.49
C GLY A 429 -10.33 15.16 9.88
N ARG A 430 -10.67 16.07 8.97
CA ARG A 430 -9.76 17.06 8.40
C ARG A 430 -9.34 18.12 9.44
N ASP A 431 -8.10 18.61 9.35
CA ASP A 431 -7.67 19.83 10.02
C ASP A 431 -8.38 21.07 9.44
N GLN A 432 -9.14 21.76 10.27
CA GLN A 432 -9.90 22.96 9.90
C GLN A 432 -9.08 24.25 9.99
N SER A 433 -7.78 24.18 10.29
CA SER A 433 -6.87 25.34 10.39
C SER A 433 -6.78 26.16 9.10
N LEU A 434 -6.97 25.51 7.95
CA LEU A 434 -7.04 26.13 6.62
C LEU A 434 -8.41 25.87 5.99
N SER A 435 -8.87 26.74 5.08
CA SER A 435 -10.04 26.41 4.26
C SER A 435 -9.69 25.27 3.29
N ILE A 436 -10.65 24.39 3.01
CA ILE A 436 -10.45 23.27 2.07
C ILE A 436 -10.10 23.76 0.67
N GLU A 437 -10.61 24.93 0.28
CA GLU A 437 -10.24 25.61 -0.97
C GLU A 437 -8.75 25.97 -1.00
N THR A 438 -8.23 26.61 0.04
CA THR A 438 -6.81 27.00 0.13
C THR A 438 -5.91 25.77 0.12
N GLU A 439 -6.29 24.72 0.86
CA GLU A 439 -5.57 23.46 0.87
C GLU A 439 -5.57 22.80 -0.52
N SER A 440 -6.72 22.79 -1.19
CA SER A 440 -6.87 22.22 -2.53
C SER A 440 -6.04 22.99 -3.57
N LEU A 441 -6.00 24.32 -3.46
CA LEU A 441 -5.11 25.19 -4.25
C LEU A 441 -3.64 24.84 -4.01
N ASN A 442 -3.23 24.66 -2.75
CA ASN A 442 -1.86 24.29 -2.42
C ASN A 442 -1.48 22.90 -2.97
N ARG A 443 -2.40 21.92 -2.90
CA ARG A 443 -2.19 20.56 -3.42
C ARG A 443 -1.98 20.56 -4.94
N ILE A 444 -2.87 21.21 -5.69
CA ILE A 444 -2.77 21.26 -7.16
C ILE A 444 -1.57 22.08 -7.64
N ASN A 445 -1.28 23.23 -7.00
CA ASN A 445 -0.08 24.01 -7.28
C ASN A 445 1.18 23.22 -6.95
N GLY A 446 1.18 22.48 -5.85
CA GLY A 446 2.26 21.58 -5.45
C GLY A 446 2.52 20.51 -6.51
N LEU A 447 1.48 19.83 -6.98
CA LEU A 447 1.58 18.82 -8.04
C LEU A 447 2.17 19.41 -9.32
N LEU A 448 1.60 20.51 -9.82
CA LEU A 448 2.07 21.15 -11.05
C LEU A 448 3.51 21.66 -10.93
N THR A 449 3.89 22.20 -9.76
CA THR A 449 5.27 22.63 -9.50
C THR A 449 6.24 21.45 -9.54
N ARG A 450 5.88 20.31 -8.92
CA ARG A 450 6.72 19.10 -8.94
C ARG A 450 6.82 18.51 -10.34
N TYR A 451 5.72 18.50 -11.09
CA TYR A 451 5.70 18.10 -12.49
C TYR A 451 6.63 18.96 -13.37
N ILE A 452 6.56 20.29 -13.24
CA ILE A 452 7.44 21.22 -13.97
C ILE A 452 8.91 20.96 -13.62
N LYS A 453 9.24 20.89 -12.32
CA LYS A 453 10.63 20.69 -11.85
C LYS A 453 11.27 19.39 -12.36
N THR A 454 10.47 18.35 -12.55
CA THR A 454 10.95 17.04 -13.01
C THR A 454 10.85 16.87 -14.53
N SER A 455 10.21 17.81 -15.23
CA SER A 455 10.09 17.81 -16.68
C SER A 455 11.42 18.20 -17.32
N ARG A 456 11.87 17.41 -18.31
CA ARG A 456 13.10 17.70 -19.09
C ARG A 456 12.86 18.75 -20.19
N GLN A 457 11.66 19.31 -20.31
CA GLN A 457 11.30 20.27 -21.35
C GLN A 457 11.47 21.71 -20.83
N GLU A 458 12.43 22.44 -21.38
CA GLU A 458 12.81 23.81 -20.97
C GLU A 458 11.65 24.82 -21.00
N ASN A 459 10.58 24.55 -21.76
CA ASN A 459 9.48 25.50 -21.99
C ASN A 459 8.32 25.39 -20.97
N LYS A 460 8.32 24.40 -20.05
CA LYS A 460 7.18 24.17 -19.13
C LYS A 460 7.16 25.08 -17.90
N ASN A 461 8.15 25.96 -17.71
CA ASN A 461 8.25 26.84 -16.52
C ASN A 461 7.02 27.76 -16.32
N ASN A 462 6.30 28.09 -17.41
CA ASN A 462 5.10 28.93 -17.37
C ASN A 462 3.79 28.15 -17.45
N LEU A 463 3.80 26.81 -17.30
CA LEU A 463 2.60 25.96 -17.48
C LEU A 463 1.44 26.40 -16.59
N LEU A 464 1.69 26.67 -15.29
CA LEU A 464 0.65 27.11 -14.38
C LEU A 464 0.01 28.43 -14.86
N HIS A 465 0.84 29.41 -15.22
CA HIS A 465 0.35 30.68 -15.77
C HIS A 465 -0.46 30.47 -17.05
N LYS A 466 -0.01 29.60 -17.95
CA LYS A 466 -0.71 29.27 -19.19
C LYS A 466 -2.09 28.66 -18.90
N LEU A 467 -2.15 27.63 -18.05
CA LEU A 467 -3.40 26.98 -17.67
C LEU A 467 -4.41 27.95 -17.05
N LEU A 468 -3.94 28.91 -16.24
CA LEU A 468 -4.79 29.93 -15.63
C LEU A 468 -5.26 30.97 -16.65
N LEU A 469 -4.37 31.51 -17.50
CA LEU A 469 -4.72 32.49 -18.52
C LEU A 469 -5.71 31.94 -19.56
N GLU A 470 -5.61 30.64 -19.87
CA GLU A 470 -6.47 29.95 -20.81
C GLU A 470 -7.73 29.35 -20.14
N ASN A 471 -7.94 29.58 -18.83
CA ASN A 471 -9.04 29.02 -18.04
C ASN A 471 -9.15 27.48 -18.12
N ARG A 472 -8.01 26.79 -18.23
CA ARG A 472 -7.90 25.33 -18.33
C ARG A 472 -7.63 24.64 -17.00
N LEU A 473 -7.38 25.38 -15.92
CA LEU A 473 -7.32 24.84 -14.56
C LEU A 473 -8.49 25.37 -13.74
N ILE A 474 -9.39 24.49 -13.33
CA ILE A 474 -10.63 24.86 -12.62
C ILE A 474 -10.71 24.07 -11.32
N LEU A 475 -10.99 24.77 -10.23
CA LEU A 475 -11.25 24.16 -8.93
C LEU A 475 -12.74 24.27 -8.62
N LYS A 476 -13.34 23.18 -8.13
CA LYS A 476 -14.77 23.14 -7.79
C LYS A 476 -14.99 22.40 -6.48
N GLU A 477 -15.87 22.95 -5.66
CA GLU A 477 -16.36 22.26 -4.47
C GLU A 477 -17.61 21.43 -4.84
N TYR A 478 -17.74 20.25 -4.25
CA TYR A 478 -18.98 19.46 -4.32
C TYR A 478 -19.50 19.14 -2.92
N SER A 479 -20.83 19.05 -2.80
CA SER A 479 -21.51 18.68 -1.57
C SER A 479 -22.10 17.28 -1.69
N ILE A 480 -21.61 16.35 -0.86
CA ILE A 480 -22.14 14.97 -0.82
C ILE A 480 -23.61 14.95 -0.44
N ALA A 481 -24.05 15.83 0.47
CA ALA A 481 -25.44 15.90 0.90
C ALA A 481 -26.37 16.23 -0.28
N ASP A 482 -26.00 17.21 -1.11
CA ASP A 482 -26.79 17.60 -2.27
C ASP A 482 -26.82 16.51 -3.34
N ILE A 483 -25.70 15.80 -3.51
CA ILE A 483 -25.56 14.71 -4.47
C ILE A 483 -26.41 13.50 -4.06
N LEU A 484 -26.35 13.11 -2.78
CA LEU A 484 -27.18 12.04 -2.23
C LEU A 484 -28.66 12.44 -2.18
N ALA A 485 -28.99 13.72 -1.96
CA ALA A 485 -30.37 14.18 -2.02
C ALA A 485 -30.95 14.18 -3.45
N LYS A 486 -30.13 14.49 -4.46
CA LYS A 486 -30.53 14.56 -5.88
C LYS A 486 -30.67 13.18 -6.54
N TYR A 487 -29.84 12.21 -6.13
CA TYR A 487 -29.76 10.90 -6.80
C TYR A 487 -29.97 9.69 -5.85
N GLY A 488 -30.01 9.90 -4.53
CA GLY A 488 -30.31 8.85 -3.57
C GLY A 488 -31.78 8.45 -3.64
N LYS A 489 -32.04 7.16 -3.84
CA LYS A 489 -33.39 6.61 -3.63
C LYS A 489 -33.80 6.91 -2.19
N ARG A 490 -34.82 7.75 -2.01
CA ARG A 490 -35.64 7.74 -0.79
C ARG A 490 -36.09 6.30 -0.56
N LYS A 491 -35.53 5.60 0.42
CA LYS A 491 -36.34 4.66 1.18
C LYS A 491 -37.16 5.49 2.16
N SER A 492 -38.23 6.08 1.64
CA SER A 492 -39.38 6.41 2.45
C SER A 492 -40.17 5.12 2.65
N GLN A 493 -40.00 4.49 3.81
CA GLN A 493 -41.07 3.94 4.65
C GLN A 493 -40.46 3.34 5.92
#